data_AF-A0A352IU39-F1
#
_entry.id   AF-A0A352IU39-F1
#
_cell.length_a   1.000
_cell.length_b   1.000
_cell.length_c   1.000
_cell.angle_alpha   90.00
_cell.angle_beta   90.00
_cell.angle_gamma   90.00
#
_symmetry.space_group_name_H-M   'P 1'
#
loop_
_entity.id
_entity.type
_entity.pdbx_description
1 polymer ?
#
loop_
_entity_poly.entity_id
_entity_poly.type
_entity_poly.pdbx_seq_one_letter_code
_entity_poly.pdbx_strand_id
1 'polypeptide(L)'
;MAHSHPLSDWQLHCARRTVLGGGVIAYPTEAVWGLGCDPWDQEAVEKVLELKQRPVEKGVILVASSLDQVRFLVDPLPPLLRAEAERHWPGPVTCLLPDPERQVPEWVRGKHSSIAVRVSEHPVVRALCEATGMPLVSTSCNPAGRPPARHIWQVRGYFGDQ
;
A
#
# COMPACT_ATOMS: atom_id res chain seq x y z
N MET A 1 -7.65 -27.25 4.67
CA MET A 1 -8.83 -26.56 4.11
C MET A 1 -8.31 -25.38 3.32
N ALA A 2 -8.45 -25.37 1.99
CA ALA A 2 -7.90 -24.31 1.17
C ALA A 2 -8.63 -23.00 1.50
N HIS A 3 -7.94 -22.03 2.08
CA HIS A 3 -8.44 -20.68 2.15
C HIS A 3 -8.59 -20.21 0.71
N SER A 4 -9.83 -20.05 0.24
CA SER A 4 -10.09 -19.49 -1.08
C SER A 4 -9.60 -18.05 -1.06
N HIS A 5 -8.37 -17.83 -1.50
CA HIS A 5 -7.88 -16.48 -1.72
C HIS A 5 -8.82 -15.77 -2.70
N PRO A 6 -9.14 -14.49 -2.49
CA PRO A 6 -10.03 -13.73 -3.38
C PRO A 6 -9.46 -13.55 -4.79
N LEU A 7 -8.17 -13.89 -4.98
CA LEU A 7 -7.44 -13.88 -6.23
C LEU A 7 -7.01 -15.31 -6.56
N SER A 8 -7.05 -15.69 -7.83
CA SER A 8 -6.48 -16.95 -8.29
C SER A 8 -4.95 -16.94 -8.22
N ASP A 9 -4.34 -18.12 -8.19
CA ASP A 9 -2.88 -18.27 -8.20
C ASP A 9 -2.24 -17.54 -9.39
N TRP A 10 -2.90 -17.56 -10.55
CA TRP A 10 -2.47 -16.83 -11.74
C TRP A 10 -2.50 -15.31 -11.50
N GLN A 11 -3.57 -14.77 -10.91
CA GLN A 11 -3.68 -13.35 -10.62
C GLN A 11 -2.61 -12.91 -9.60
N LEU A 12 -2.37 -13.70 -8.56
CA LEU A 12 -1.32 -13.44 -7.58
C LEU A 12 0.08 -13.52 -8.21
N HIS A 13 0.33 -14.51 -9.06
CA HIS A 13 1.58 -14.62 -9.80
C HIS A 13 1.84 -13.39 -10.67
N CYS A 14 0.84 -12.95 -11.45
CA CYS A 14 0.95 -11.76 -12.27
C CYS A 14 1.18 -10.51 -11.42
N ALA A 15 0.38 -10.29 -10.38
CA ALA A 15 0.52 -9.12 -9.51
C ALA A 15 1.90 -9.07 -8.83
N ARG A 16 2.36 -10.19 -8.28
CA ARG A 16 3.69 -10.32 -7.68
C ARG A 16 4.78 -10.01 -8.69
N ARG A 17 4.71 -10.60 -9.89
CA ARG A 17 5.71 -10.36 -10.94
C ARG A 17 5.73 -8.89 -11.38
N THR A 18 4.58 -8.24 -11.48
CA THR A 18 4.48 -6.82 -11.82
C THR A 18 5.11 -5.96 -10.73
N VAL A 19 4.74 -6.17 -9.46
CA VAL A 19 5.27 -5.39 -8.33
C VAL A 19 6.79 -5.57 -8.20
N LEU A 20 7.28 -6.81 -8.20
CA LEU A 20 8.71 -7.12 -8.10
C LEU A 20 9.51 -6.70 -9.35
N GLY A 21 8.82 -6.38 -10.45
CA GLY A 21 9.41 -5.87 -11.69
C GLY A 21 9.34 -4.33 -11.80
N GLY A 22 9.05 -3.61 -10.71
CA GLY A 22 8.97 -2.15 -10.69
C GLY A 22 7.70 -1.58 -11.35
N GLY A 23 6.66 -2.41 -11.47
CA GLY A 23 5.36 -2.04 -12.02
C GLY A 23 4.34 -1.61 -10.97
N VAL A 24 3.23 -1.04 -11.44
CA VAL A 24 2.10 -0.59 -10.63
C VAL A 24 0.91 -1.54 -10.84
N ILE A 25 0.22 -1.88 -9.76
CA ILE A 25 -1.01 -2.69 -9.80
C ILE A 25 -2.20 -1.87 -9.30
N ALA A 26 -3.37 -2.15 -9.85
CA ALA A 26 -4.64 -1.68 -9.31
C ALA A 26 -5.38 -2.85 -8.64
N TYR A 27 -5.92 -2.63 -7.44
CA TYR A 27 -6.61 -3.67 -6.68
C TYR A 27 -7.79 -3.12 -5.86
N PRO A 28 -8.85 -3.91 -5.64
CA PRO A 28 -9.97 -3.50 -4.80
C PRO A 28 -9.59 -3.50 -3.30
N THR A 29 -10.11 -2.52 -2.57
CA THR A 29 -10.17 -2.48 -1.10
C THR A 29 -11.63 -2.39 -0.65
N GLU A 30 -11.89 -2.24 0.66
CA GLU A 30 -13.26 -2.23 1.19
C GLU A 30 -14.13 -1.08 0.66
N ALA A 31 -13.53 0.06 0.30
CA ALA A 31 -14.27 1.26 -0.11
C ALA A 31 -14.01 1.69 -1.56
N VAL A 32 -12.76 1.57 -2.01
CA VAL A 32 -12.29 2.09 -3.30
C VAL A 32 -11.21 1.18 -3.87
N TRP A 33 -10.86 1.36 -5.13
CA TRP A 33 -9.67 0.76 -5.71
C TRP A 33 -8.42 1.51 -5.26
N GLY A 34 -7.35 0.76 -4.99
CA GLY A 34 -6.01 1.26 -4.72
C GLY A 34 -5.10 1.11 -5.94
N LEU A 35 -4.12 2.02 -6.07
CA LEU A 35 -2.90 1.82 -6.83
C LEU A 35 -1.80 1.47 -5.85
N GLY A 36 -1.03 0.43 -6.16
CA GLY A 36 0.11 0.03 -5.34
C GLY A 36 1.29 -0.47 -6.12
N CYS A 37 2.43 -0.41 -5.46
CA CYS A 37 3.73 -0.80 -5.99
C CYS A 37 4.67 -1.14 -4.83
N ASP A 38 5.90 -1.52 -5.18
CA ASP A 38 6.98 -1.75 -4.25
C ASP A 38 7.44 -0.39 -3.63
N PRO A 39 7.40 -0.20 -2.29
CA PRO A 39 7.83 1.03 -1.65
C PRO A 39 9.36 1.25 -1.63
N TRP A 40 10.16 0.21 -1.85
CA TRP A 40 11.62 0.30 -1.93
C TRP A 40 12.12 0.55 -3.36
N ASP A 41 11.27 0.40 -4.37
CA ASP A 41 11.56 0.78 -5.75
C ASP A 41 11.14 2.23 -6.02
N GLN A 42 12.12 3.13 -6.08
CA GLN A 42 11.88 4.56 -6.31
C GLN A 42 11.12 4.82 -7.63
N GLU A 43 11.49 4.14 -8.72
CA GLU A 43 10.85 4.35 -10.03
C GLU A 43 9.39 3.89 -10.01
N ALA A 44 9.09 2.80 -9.30
CA ALA A 44 7.72 2.33 -9.14
C ALA A 44 6.84 3.33 -8.37
N VAL A 45 7.39 3.94 -7.31
CA VAL A 45 6.69 4.98 -6.54
C VAL A 45 6.52 6.25 -7.37
N GLU A 46 7.52 6.66 -8.13
CA GLU A 46 7.44 7.80 -9.05
C GLU A 46 6.32 7.59 -10.09
N LYS A 47 6.20 6.40 -10.69
CA LYS A 47 5.07 6.06 -11.59
C LYS A 47 3.71 6.23 -10.90
N VAL A 48 3.57 5.80 -9.65
CA VAL A 48 2.34 6.02 -8.88
C VAL A 48 2.07 7.51 -8.67
N LEU A 49 3.09 8.30 -8.35
CA LEU A 49 2.95 9.75 -8.16
C LEU A 49 2.59 10.48 -9.45
N GLU A 50 3.17 10.08 -10.58
CA GLU A 50 2.87 10.59 -11.92
C GLU A 50 1.42 10.29 -12.33
N LEU A 51 0.98 9.02 -12.21
CA LEU A 51 -0.41 8.60 -12.42
C LEU A 51 -1.39 9.46 -11.62
N LYS A 52 -0.99 9.83 -10.40
CA LYS A 52 -1.77 10.63 -9.47
C LYS A 52 -1.62 12.13 -9.66
N GLN A 53 -0.70 12.60 -10.50
CA GLN A 53 -0.21 13.98 -10.55
C GLN A 53 0.00 14.54 -9.13
N ARG A 54 0.62 13.74 -8.28
CA ARG A 54 0.78 13.98 -6.86
C ARG A 54 2.23 14.37 -6.57
N PRO A 55 2.46 15.52 -5.92
CA PRO A 55 3.79 15.88 -5.46
C PRO A 55 4.32 14.90 -4.40
N VAL A 56 5.60 14.52 -4.52
CA VAL A 56 6.27 13.54 -3.65
C VAL A 56 6.24 13.94 -2.18
N GLU A 57 6.30 15.24 -1.88
CA GLU A 57 6.36 15.76 -0.52
C GLU A 57 5.11 15.43 0.31
N LYS A 58 3.99 15.07 -0.34
CA LYS A 58 2.74 14.68 0.36
C LYS A 58 2.78 13.26 0.93
N GLY A 59 3.77 12.45 0.53
CA GLY A 59 3.85 11.03 0.87
C GLY A 59 2.65 10.19 0.42
N VAL A 60 2.75 8.90 0.69
CA VAL A 60 1.76 7.85 0.42
C VAL A 60 1.61 6.92 1.63
N ILE A 61 0.68 5.97 1.57
CA ILE A 61 0.41 5.02 2.66
C ILE A 61 1.13 3.71 2.38
N LEU A 62 1.67 3.06 3.42
CA LEU A 62 2.05 1.66 3.40
C LEU A 62 0.90 0.78 3.87
N VAL A 63 0.54 -0.24 3.11
CA VAL A 63 -0.39 -1.29 3.52
C VAL A 63 0.34 -2.60 3.72
N ALA A 64 0.01 -3.31 4.79
CA ALA A 64 0.62 -4.59 5.15
C ALA A 64 -0.43 -5.66 5.42
N SER A 65 -0.05 -6.93 5.27
CA SER A 65 -0.88 -8.08 5.64
C SER A 65 -0.78 -8.44 7.12
N SER A 66 0.33 -8.09 7.77
CA SER A 66 0.64 -8.47 9.14
C SER A 66 1.50 -7.42 9.83
N LEU A 67 1.56 -7.48 11.16
CA LEU A 67 2.44 -6.63 11.95
C LEU A 67 3.91 -6.89 11.63
N ASP A 68 4.29 -8.16 11.40
CA ASP A 68 5.67 -8.54 11.10
C ASP A 68 6.26 -7.78 9.90
N GLN A 69 5.45 -7.51 8.88
CA GLN A 69 5.82 -6.74 7.70
C GLN A 69 6.18 -5.27 7.98
N VAL A 70 5.76 -4.72 9.13
CA VAL A 70 6.02 -3.33 9.52
C VAL A 70 6.73 -3.22 10.87
N ARG A 71 7.22 -4.34 11.43
CA ARG A 71 7.90 -4.36 12.73
C ARG A 71 9.10 -3.45 12.80
N PHE A 72 9.82 -3.30 11.69
CA PHE A 72 10.93 -2.36 11.60
C PHE A 72 10.52 -0.93 11.97
N LEU A 73 9.28 -0.51 11.69
CA LEU A 73 8.74 0.79 12.11
C LEU A 73 8.16 0.79 13.52
N VAL A 74 7.66 -0.35 13.99
CA VAL A 74 6.89 -0.45 15.23
C VAL A 74 7.79 -0.73 16.45
N ASP A 75 8.78 -1.61 16.30
CA ASP A 75 9.66 -2.04 17.38
C ASP A 75 10.51 -0.90 17.98
N PRO A 76 10.96 0.12 17.22
CA PRO A 76 11.66 1.29 17.78
C PRO A 76 10.75 2.27 18.56
N LEU A 77 9.42 2.13 18.50
CA LEU A 77 8.49 3.09 19.11
C LEU A 77 8.34 2.87 20.62
N PRO A 78 8.01 3.94 21.38
CA PRO A 78 7.60 3.81 22.78
C PRO A 78 6.49 2.77 22.97
N PRO A 79 6.52 1.95 24.03
CA PRO A 79 5.56 0.86 24.23
C PRO A 79 4.09 1.30 24.18
N LEU A 80 3.77 2.51 24.66
CA LEU A 80 2.42 3.05 24.61
C LEU A 80 1.95 3.33 23.18
N LEU A 81 2.80 3.91 22.34
CA LEU A 81 2.47 4.20 20.94
C LEU A 81 2.32 2.91 20.13
N ARG A 82 3.21 1.94 20.38
CA ARG A 82 3.12 0.60 19.81
C ARG A 82 1.79 -0.07 20.17
N ALA A 83 1.45 -0.13 21.45
CA ALA A 83 0.22 -0.76 21.93
C ALA A 83 -1.03 -0.08 21.34
N GLU A 84 -1.01 1.24 21.16
CA GLU A 84 -2.13 1.97 20.57
C GLU A 84 -2.30 1.64 19.07
N ALA A 85 -1.22 1.58 18.30
CA ALA A 85 -1.29 1.17 16.89
C ALA A 85 -1.76 -0.29 16.75
N GLU A 86 -1.23 -1.20 17.58
CA GLU A 86 -1.59 -2.62 17.57
C GLU A 86 -3.07 -2.85 17.93
N ARG A 87 -3.70 -2.00 18.77
CA ARG A 87 -5.15 -2.12 19.07
C ARG A 87 -6.05 -1.92 17.86
N HIS A 88 -5.58 -1.19 16.86
CA HIS A 88 -6.32 -0.90 15.65
C HIS A 88 -6.05 -1.90 14.51
N TRP A 89 -5.07 -2.78 14.70
CA TRP A 89 -4.53 -3.65 13.66
C TRP A 89 -4.65 -5.14 14.03
N PRO A 90 -4.97 -6.00 13.05
CA PRO A 90 -5.30 -5.65 11.67
C PRO A 90 -6.70 -5.02 11.58
N GLY A 91 -6.92 -4.11 10.63
CA GLY A 91 -8.20 -3.40 10.52
C GLY A 91 -8.27 -2.30 9.45
N PRO A 92 -9.35 -1.49 9.43
CA PRO A 92 -9.54 -0.41 8.47
C PRO A 92 -8.78 0.88 8.83
N VAL A 93 -8.17 0.94 10.02
CA VAL A 93 -7.55 2.15 10.56
C VAL A 93 -6.13 2.30 10.02
N THR A 94 -5.85 3.48 9.48
CA THR A 94 -4.49 3.91 9.13
C THR A 94 -3.92 4.70 10.31
N CYS A 95 -2.79 4.24 10.86
CA CYS A 95 -2.08 4.97 11.91
C CYS A 95 -0.91 5.74 11.32
N LEU A 96 -0.65 6.94 11.84
CA LEU A 96 0.53 7.73 11.50
C LEU A 96 1.66 7.36 12.49
N LEU A 97 2.69 6.67 12.01
CA LEU A 97 3.81 6.21 12.83
C LEU A 97 5.02 7.13 12.65
N PRO A 98 5.69 7.58 13.73
CA PRO A 98 7.02 8.18 13.63
C PRO A 98 8.02 7.23 12.96
N ASP A 99 8.93 7.77 12.15
CA ASP A 99 10.04 7.03 11.55
C ASP A 99 11.39 7.68 11.95
N PRO A 100 11.77 7.59 13.24
CA PRO A 100 12.94 8.28 13.78
C PRO A 100 14.26 7.80 13.15
N GLU A 101 14.32 6.52 12.77
CA GLU A 101 15.48 5.88 12.15
C GLU A 101 15.52 6.08 10.63
N ARG A 102 14.51 6.74 10.04
CA ARG A 102 14.41 7.03 8.61
C ARG A 102 14.46 5.77 7.74
N GLN A 103 13.81 4.70 8.19
CA GLN A 103 13.80 3.40 7.50
C GLN A 103 12.89 3.41 6.27
N VAL A 104 11.91 4.31 6.19
CA VAL A 104 11.07 4.48 5.00
C VAL A 104 11.68 5.54 4.07
N PRO A 105 11.85 5.23 2.77
CA PRO A 105 12.42 6.19 1.83
C PRO A 105 11.61 7.48 1.69
N GLU A 106 12.30 8.57 1.34
CA GLU A 106 11.69 9.91 1.17
C GLU A 106 10.67 9.97 0.04
N TRP A 107 10.81 9.14 -1.00
CA TRP A 107 9.81 9.03 -2.06
C TRP A 107 8.48 8.42 -1.57
N VAL A 108 8.48 7.71 -0.43
CA VAL A 108 7.27 7.14 0.19
C VAL A 108 6.73 8.06 1.29
N ARG A 109 7.56 8.46 2.26
CA ARG A 109 7.13 9.31 3.40
C ARG A 109 6.96 10.79 3.03
N GLY A 110 7.49 11.22 1.89
CA GLY A 110 7.55 12.63 1.51
C GLY A 110 8.44 13.45 2.44
N LYS A 111 8.04 14.68 2.76
CA LYS A 111 8.79 15.58 3.65
C LYS A 111 8.57 15.31 5.14
N HIS A 112 7.84 14.25 5.48
CA HIS A 112 7.37 13.98 6.83
C HIS A 112 8.38 13.14 7.62
N SER A 113 8.43 13.35 8.94
CA SER A 113 9.14 12.50 9.90
C SER A 113 8.33 11.27 10.33
N SER A 114 7.15 11.08 9.74
CA SER A 114 6.22 10.01 10.03
C SER A 114 5.67 9.43 8.73
N ILE A 115 5.17 8.19 8.80
CA ILE A 115 4.60 7.45 7.69
C ILE A 115 3.21 6.93 8.06
N ALA A 116 2.28 7.03 7.11
CA ALA A 116 0.95 6.45 7.26
C ALA A 116 1.02 4.95 6.96
N VAL A 117 0.64 4.13 7.93
CA VAL A 117 0.68 2.66 7.85
C VAL A 117 -0.70 2.10 8.11
N ARG A 118 -1.05 1.01 7.44
CA ARG A 118 -2.24 0.22 7.75
C ARG A 118 -1.93 -1.27 7.63
N VAL A 119 -2.09 -2.00 8.72
CA VAL A 119 -2.16 -3.47 8.66
C VAL A 119 -3.61 -3.84 8.38
N SER A 120 -3.88 -4.41 7.20
CA SER A 120 -5.24 -4.57 6.68
C SER A 120 -5.77 -5.99 6.85
N GLU A 121 -7.04 -6.12 7.23
CA GLU A 121 -7.78 -7.40 7.15
C GLU A 121 -8.38 -7.65 5.76
N HIS A 122 -8.29 -6.70 4.83
CA HIS A 122 -8.91 -6.84 3.52
C HIS A 122 -8.29 -8.02 2.74
N PRO A 123 -9.07 -9.05 2.35
CA PRO A 123 -8.53 -10.30 1.81
C PRO A 123 -7.59 -10.12 0.61
N VAL A 124 -7.90 -9.17 -0.28
CA VAL A 124 -7.06 -8.89 -1.45
C VAL A 124 -5.75 -8.21 -1.07
N VAL A 125 -5.78 -7.27 -0.11
CA VAL A 125 -4.57 -6.58 0.34
C VAL A 125 -3.64 -7.57 1.03
N ARG A 126 -4.20 -8.42 1.88
CA ARG A 126 -3.47 -9.50 2.54
C ARG A 126 -2.81 -10.43 1.54
N ALA A 127 -3.58 -10.98 0.59
CA ALA A 127 -3.06 -11.91 -0.39
C ALA A 127 -1.94 -11.29 -1.26
N LEU A 128 -2.07 -10.01 -1.63
CA LEU A 128 -1.03 -9.29 -2.38
C LEU A 128 0.25 -9.10 -1.55
N CYS A 129 0.15 -8.60 -0.31
CA CYS A 129 1.32 -8.36 0.54
C CYS A 129 1.97 -9.68 0.98
N GLU A 130 1.19 -10.75 1.19
CA GLU A 130 1.69 -12.10 1.47
C GLU A 130 2.45 -12.66 0.25
N ALA A 131 1.91 -12.49 -0.96
CA ALA A 131 2.56 -12.96 -2.19
C ALA A 131 3.85 -12.20 -2.52
N THR A 132 3.93 -10.90 -2.23
CA THR A 132 5.15 -10.11 -2.39
C THR A 132 6.13 -10.26 -1.23
N GLY A 133 5.64 -10.70 -0.06
CA GLY A 133 6.45 -10.87 1.15
C GLY A 133 6.74 -9.57 1.90
N MET A 134 6.05 -8.47 1.57
CA MET A 134 6.37 -7.13 2.07
C MET A 134 5.15 -6.19 2.04
N PRO A 135 5.15 -5.07 2.80
CA PRO A 135 4.14 -4.05 2.63
C PRO A 135 4.21 -3.40 1.24
N LEU A 136 3.11 -2.81 0.80
CA LEU A 136 2.98 -2.13 -0.50
C LEU A 136 2.69 -0.66 -0.29
N VAL A 137 3.15 0.19 -1.22
CA VAL A 137 2.55 1.52 -1.38
C VAL A 137 1.08 1.34 -1.74
N SER A 138 0.23 2.22 -1.20
CA SER A 138 -1.20 2.28 -1.51
C SER A 138 -1.69 3.72 -1.56
N THR A 139 -2.43 4.06 -2.61
CA THR A 139 -3.18 5.32 -2.75
C THR A 139 -4.47 5.08 -3.53
N SER A 140 -5.45 5.96 -3.43
CA SER A 140 -6.70 5.82 -4.19
C SER A 140 -6.45 5.83 -5.71
N CYS A 141 -7.11 4.92 -6.41
CA CYS A 141 -7.02 4.75 -7.86
C CYS A 141 -7.89 5.78 -8.60
N ASN A 142 -7.31 6.94 -8.87
CA ASN A 142 -7.91 8.02 -9.65
C ASN A 142 -6.87 9.06 -10.07
N PRO A 143 -7.05 9.75 -11.20
CA PRO A 143 -6.29 10.97 -11.51
C PRO A 143 -6.51 12.06 -10.45
N ALA A 144 -5.60 13.04 -10.37
CA ALA A 144 -5.76 14.20 -9.50
C ALA A 144 -7.12 14.87 -9.70
N GLY A 145 -7.76 15.26 -8.59
CA GLY A 145 -9.06 15.95 -8.60
C GLY A 145 -10.27 15.11 -8.99
N ARG A 146 -10.11 13.84 -9.40
CA ARG A 146 -11.22 12.93 -9.71
C ARG A 146 -11.62 12.06 -8.51
N PRO A 147 -12.89 11.59 -8.45
CA PRO A 147 -13.30 10.64 -7.42
C PRO A 147 -12.52 9.32 -7.57
N PRO A 148 -12.20 8.64 -6.45
CA PRO A 148 -11.63 7.29 -6.48
C PRO A 148 -12.50 6.30 -7.27
N ALA A 149 -11.86 5.43 -8.05
CA ALA A 149 -12.57 4.33 -8.70
C ALA A 149 -13.17 3.40 -7.63
N ARG A 150 -14.42 3.00 -7.82
CA ARG A 150 -15.14 1.98 -7.03
C ARG A 150 -15.39 0.70 -7.84
N HIS A 151 -15.29 0.80 -9.16
CA HIS A 151 -15.50 -0.30 -10.08
C HIS A 151 -14.36 -0.44 -11.08
N ILE A 152 -14.12 -1.66 -11.54
CA ILE A 152 -13.02 -1.98 -12.48
C ILE A 152 -13.10 -1.20 -13.80
N TRP A 153 -14.30 -0.87 -14.28
CA TRP A 153 -14.47 -0.09 -15.51
C TRP A 153 -13.98 1.36 -15.34
N GLN A 154 -14.04 1.92 -14.12
CA GLN A 154 -13.46 3.24 -13.83
C GLN A 154 -11.93 3.17 -13.81
N VAL A 155 -11.37 2.09 -13.25
CA VAL A 155 -9.91 1.85 -13.28
C VAL A 155 -9.42 1.81 -14.72
N ARG A 156 -10.06 1.00 -15.57
CA ARG A 156 -9.74 0.93 -17.00
C ARG A 156 -9.97 2.26 -17.72
N GLY A 157 -11.03 3.00 -17.39
CA GLY A 157 -11.27 4.32 -17.96
C GLY A 157 -10.28 5.39 -17.51
N TYR A 158 -9.61 5.20 -16.37
CA TYR A 158 -8.57 6.12 -15.88
C TYR A 158 -7.18 5.77 -16.39
N PHE A 159 -6.84 4.48 -16.43
CA PHE A 159 -5.46 4.03 -16.61
C PHE A 159 -5.32 2.81 -17.53
N GLY A 160 -6.32 2.49 -18.35
CA GLY A 160 -6.32 1.27 -19.17
C GLY A 160 -5.24 1.19 -20.25
N ASP A 161 -4.65 2.34 -20.61
CA ASP A 161 -3.58 2.45 -21.61
C ASP A 161 -2.17 2.53 -20.99
N GLN A 162 -2.08 2.40 -19.66
CA GLN A 162 -0.84 2.42 -18.88
C GLN A 162 -0.57 1.05 -18.24
#